data_AF-A0A550H9Y6-F1
#
_entry.id   AF-A0A550H9Y6-F1
#
_cell.length_a   1.000
_cell.length_b   1.000
_cell.length_c   1.000
_cell.angle_alpha   90.00
_cell.angle_beta   90.00
_cell.angle_gamma   90.00
#
_symmetry.space_group_name_H-M   'P 1'
#
loop_
_entity.id
_entity.type
_entity.pdbx_description
1 polymer ?
#
loop_
_entity_poly.entity_id
_entity_poly.type
_entity_poly.pdbx_seq_one_letter_code
_entity_poly.pdbx_strand_id
1 'polypeptide(L)'
;GSSEKRARFLLDILDAIGDVWGGDRIGVKMSPGWTSGTAFTADEETLADYDQLLKKLNDNDLAYLHLLGTPGTIEERIALFSRYRAHYQGNIVANLGFTQALGNEILDHGIVDAVSFGAPFIANPDLVERFAQGHPLADD
;
A
#
# COMPACT_ATOMS: atom_id res chain seq x y z
N GLY A 1 -14.72 -7.90 -17.82
CA GLY A 1 -14.46 -6.65 -18.58
C GLY A 1 -12.98 -6.58 -18.91
N SER A 2 -12.52 -5.65 -19.75
CA SER A 2 -11.07 -5.43 -19.94
C SER A 2 -10.46 -4.73 -18.72
N SER A 3 -9.14 -4.83 -18.56
CA SER A 3 -8.38 -4.11 -17.52
C SER A 3 -8.75 -2.62 -17.44
N GLU A 4 -8.76 -1.96 -18.60
CA GLU A 4 -9.13 -0.55 -18.71
C GLU A 4 -10.56 -0.26 -18.22
N LYS A 5 -11.53 -1.12 -18.57
CA LYS A 5 -12.92 -0.96 -18.12
C LYS A 5 -13.08 -1.18 -16.62
N ARG A 6 -12.26 -2.06 -16.03
CA ARG A 6 -12.22 -2.26 -14.56
C ARG A 6 -11.63 -1.03 -13.86
N ALA A 7 -10.51 -0.50 -14.38
CA ALA A 7 -9.83 0.67 -13.83
C ALA A 7 -10.68 1.95 -13.87
N ARG A 8 -11.54 2.09 -14.89
CA ARG A 8 -12.37 3.28 -15.11
C ARG A 8 -13.18 3.69 -13.88
N PHE A 9 -13.76 2.75 -13.15
CA PHE A 9 -14.55 3.07 -11.97
C PHE A 9 -13.74 3.82 -10.90
N LEU A 10 -12.49 3.42 -10.66
CA LEU A 10 -11.62 4.13 -9.73
C LEU A 10 -11.23 5.50 -10.27
N LEU A 11 -10.89 5.61 -11.56
CA LEU A 11 -10.51 6.88 -12.17
C LEU A 11 -11.66 7.89 -12.14
N ASP A 12 -12.88 7.47 -12.45
CA ASP A 12 -14.08 8.33 -12.39
C ASP A 12 -14.33 8.84 -10.95
N ILE A 13 -14.03 8.02 -9.93
CA ILE A 13 -14.09 8.45 -8.52
C ILE A 13 -13.01 9.48 -8.21
N LEU A 14 -11.78 9.27 -8.68
CA LEU A 14 -10.68 10.20 -8.47
C LEU A 14 -10.94 11.55 -9.13
N ASP A 15 -11.47 11.56 -10.35
CA ASP A 15 -11.88 12.78 -11.04
C ASP A 15 -12.93 13.54 -10.21
N ALA A 16 -13.98 12.85 -9.76
CA ALA A 16 -15.05 13.46 -8.98
C ALA A 16 -14.59 14.01 -7.61
N ILE A 17 -13.64 13.34 -6.94
CA ILE A 17 -13.06 13.82 -5.67
C ILE A 17 -12.06 14.96 -5.95
N GLY A 18 -11.36 14.90 -7.09
CA GLY A 18 -10.40 15.89 -7.57
C GLY A 18 -11.01 17.30 -7.76
N ASP A 19 -12.30 17.37 -8.10
CA ASP A 19 -13.05 18.62 -8.17
C ASP A 19 -13.23 19.31 -6.80
N VAL A 20 -13.07 18.57 -5.69
CA VAL A 20 -13.23 19.07 -4.32
C VAL A 20 -11.87 19.26 -3.62
N TRP A 21 -10.94 18.33 -3.84
CA TRP A 21 -9.61 18.33 -3.24
C TRP A 21 -8.54 18.18 -4.31
N GLY A 22 -7.42 18.90 -4.18
CA GLY A 22 -6.24 18.62 -4.99
C GLY A 22 -5.77 17.18 -4.82
N GLY A 23 -5.20 16.59 -5.89
CA GLY A 23 -4.66 15.23 -5.89
C GLY A 23 -3.69 14.99 -4.74
N ASP A 24 -2.90 16.02 -4.38
CA ASP A 24 -1.95 16.07 -3.28
C ASP A 24 -2.55 15.82 -1.88
N ARG A 25 -3.89 15.70 -1.80
CA ARG A 25 -4.66 15.39 -0.59
C ARG A 25 -5.49 14.11 -0.70
N ILE A 26 -5.40 13.40 -1.82
CA ILE A 26 -6.16 12.17 -2.10
C ILE A 26 -5.25 10.96 -1.99
N GLY A 27 -5.62 10.01 -1.11
CA GLY A 27 -4.95 8.73 -0.98
C GLY A 27 -5.83 7.58 -1.45
N VAL A 28 -5.23 6.54 -2.06
CA VAL A 28 -5.95 5.33 -2.52
C VAL A 28 -5.39 4.09 -1.84
N LYS A 29 -6.25 3.31 -1.19
CA LYS A 29 -5.87 2.04 -0.55
C LYS A 29 -6.28 0.84 -1.41
N MET A 30 -5.35 -0.07 -1.68
CA MET A 30 -5.57 -1.25 -2.52
C MET A 30 -4.84 -2.48 -1.97
N SER A 31 -5.27 -3.67 -2.40
CA SER A 31 -4.66 -4.94 -2.02
C SER A 31 -4.29 -5.81 -3.24
N PRO A 32 -3.30 -5.40 -4.06
CA PRO A 32 -3.02 -6.03 -5.34
C PRO A 32 -2.56 -7.49 -5.23
N GLY A 33 -1.80 -7.80 -4.18
CA GLY A 33 -1.26 -9.14 -3.90
C GLY A 33 -2.11 -9.98 -2.94
N TRP A 34 -3.39 -9.65 -2.75
CA TRP A 34 -4.21 -10.33 -1.74
C TRP A 34 -4.58 -11.77 -2.17
N THR A 35 -4.08 -12.77 -1.45
CA THR A 35 -4.31 -14.19 -1.77
C THR A 35 -5.16 -14.95 -0.74
N SER A 36 -5.60 -14.29 0.34
CA SER A 36 -6.27 -14.95 1.48
C SER A 36 -7.79 -14.71 1.55
N GLY A 37 -8.42 -14.22 0.48
CA GLY A 37 -9.84 -13.86 0.46
C GLY A 37 -10.74 -14.96 -0.10
N THR A 38 -12.01 -14.97 0.30
CA THR A 38 -13.05 -15.86 -0.28
C THR A 38 -13.73 -15.24 -1.49
N ALA A 39 -13.86 -13.91 -1.51
CA ALA A 39 -14.48 -13.16 -2.61
C ALA A 39 -13.49 -12.77 -3.72
N PHE A 40 -12.20 -12.69 -3.38
CA PHE A 40 -11.12 -12.31 -4.30
C PHE A 40 -9.80 -12.93 -3.85
N THR A 41 -9.09 -13.51 -4.81
CA THR A 41 -7.72 -14.01 -4.69
C THR A 41 -6.98 -13.51 -5.92
N ALA A 42 -5.87 -12.81 -5.70
CA ALA A 42 -5.01 -12.34 -6.76
C ALA A 42 -4.33 -13.53 -7.46
N ASP A 43 -4.25 -13.42 -8.77
CA ASP A 43 -3.55 -14.30 -9.70
C ASP A 43 -2.65 -13.46 -10.62
N GLU A 44 -1.98 -14.09 -11.57
CA GLU A 44 -1.07 -13.38 -12.48
C GLU A 44 -1.80 -12.36 -13.37
N GLU A 45 -3.04 -12.64 -13.81
CA GLU A 45 -3.83 -11.72 -14.63
C GLU A 45 -4.21 -10.47 -13.85
N THR A 46 -4.74 -10.64 -12.65
CA THR A 46 -5.14 -9.53 -11.78
C THR A 46 -3.96 -8.73 -11.28
N LEU A 47 -2.81 -9.36 -10.99
CA LEU A 47 -1.57 -8.63 -10.70
C LEU A 47 -1.12 -7.78 -11.90
N ALA A 48 -1.21 -8.29 -13.13
CA ALA A 48 -0.89 -7.52 -14.33
C ALA A 48 -1.88 -6.36 -14.56
N ASP A 49 -3.15 -6.52 -14.20
CA ASP A 49 -4.11 -5.41 -14.20
C ASP A 49 -3.72 -4.31 -13.22
N TYR A 50 -3.32 -4.69 -12.01
CA TYR A 50 -2.87 -3.73 -11.01
C TYR A 50 -1.61 -2.99 -11.48
N ASP A 51 -0.67 -3.66 -12.14
CA ASP A 51 0.50 -2.98 -12.73
C ASP A 51 0.09 -1.90 -13.74
N GLN A 52 -0.92 -2.18 -14.58
CA GLN A 52 -1.45 -1.20 -15.52
C GLN A 52 -2.17 -0.05 -14.82
N LEU A 53 -2.92 -0.35 -13.76
CA LEU A 53 -3.61 0.66 -12.96
C LEU A 53 -2.60 1.58 -12.25
N LEU A 54 -1.58 1.01 -11.59
CA LEU A 54 -0.53 1.77 -10.91
C LEU A 54 0.17 2.74 -11.87
N LYS A 55 0.44 2.32 -13.11
CA LYS A 55 0.99 3.20 -14.16
C LYS A 55 0.08 4.40 -14.44
N LYS A 56 -1.22 4.16 -14.63
CA LYS A 56 -2.21 5.23 -14.88
C LYS A 56 -2.36 6.19 -13.71
N LEU A 57 -2.23 5.70 -12.47
CA LEU A 57 -2.37 6.53 -11.27
C LEU A 57 -1.25 7.55 -11.11
N ASN A 58 -0.14 7.46 -11.85
CA ASN A 58 0.86 8.53 -11.89
C ASN A 58 0.31 9.84 -12.45
N ASP A 59 -0.74 9.80 -13.27
CA ASP A 59 -1.32 10.99 -13.91
C ASP A 59 -2.22 11.82 -12.95
N ASN A 60 -2.41 11.36 -11.70
CA ASN A 60 -3.44 11.88 -10.78
C ASN A 60 -2.88 12.73 -9.62
N ASP A 61 -1.55 12.94 -9.57
CA ASP A 61 -0.85 13.70 -8.50
C ASP A 61 -1.27 13.30 -7.06
N LEU A 62 -1.52 12.01 -6.83
CA LEU A 62 -2.05 11.52 -5.56
C LEU A 62 -1.09 11.75 -4.39
N ALA A 63 -1.65 12.09 -3.22
CA ALA A 63 -0.91 12.21 -1.97
C ALA A 63 -0.12 10.93 -1.65
N TYR A 64 -0.77 9.76 -1.80
CA TYR A 64 -0.13 8.45 -1.67
C TYR A 64 -1.01 7.31 -2.19
N LEU A 65 -0.36 6.19 -2.53
CA LEU A 65 -0.99 4.88 -2.58
C LEU A 65 -0.69 4.11 -1.30
N HIS A 66 -1.71 3.51 -0.71
CA HIS A 66 -1.60 2.67 0.48
C HIS A 66 -1.80 1.22 0.04
N LEU A 67 -0.71 0.46 -0.04
CA LEU A 67 -0.71 -0.85 -0.66
C LEU A 67 -0.49 -1.94 0.39
N LEU A 68 -1.41 -2.90 0.44
CA LEU A 68 -1.19 -4.11 1.24
C LEU A 68 -0.08 -4.94 0.58
N GLY A 69 0.90 -5.32 1.38
CA GLY A 69 1.85 -6.36 1.04
C GLY A 69 1.26 -7.75 1.25
N THR A 70 2.12 -8.72 1.52
CA THR A 70 1.75 -10.09 1.91
C THR A 70 2.29 -10.37 3.32
N PRO A 71 1.60 -11.16 4.16
CA PRO A 71 2.29 -11.86 5.24
C PRO A 71 3.36 -12.76 4.62
N GLY A 72 4.54 -12.83 5.24
CA GLY A 72 5.68 -13.49 4.62
C GLY A 72 7.02 -12.91 5.06
N THR A 73 8.09 -13.42 4.44
CA THR A 73 9.46 -12.99 4.69
C THR A 73 9.71 -11.56 4.20
N ILE A 74 10.85 -10.98 4.56
CA ILE A 74 11.21 -9.66 4.05
C ILE A 74 11.46 -9.70 2.54
N GLU A 75 12.03 -10.77 2.00
CA GLU A 75 12.31 -10.92 0.57
C GLU A 75 11.03 -10.92 -0.26
N GLU A 76 9.97 -11.59 0.21
CA GLU A 76 8.66 -11.61 -0.45
C GLU A 76 8.05 -10.20 -0.48
N ARG A 77 8.21 -9.44 0.60
CA ARG A 77 7.75 -8.04 0.70
C ARG A 77 8.55 -7.15 -0.24
N ILE A 78 9.88 -7.26 -0.24
CA ILE A 78 10.76 -6.50 -1.13
C ILE A 78 10.39 -6.77 -2.57
N ALA A 79 10.21 -8.02 -2.97
CA ALA A 79 9.83 -8.38 -4.34
C ALA A 79 8.49 -7.73 -4.73
N LEU A 80 7.48 -7.80 -3.86
CA LEU A 80 6.16 -7.26 -4.10
C LEU A 80 6.15 -5.73 -4.18
N PHE A 81 6.75 -5.05 -3.21
CA PHE A 81 6.81 -3.58 -3.20
C PHE A 81 7.74 -3.02 -4.27
N SER A 82 8.79 -3.75 -4.67
CA SER A 82 9.63 -3.37 -5.82
C SER A 82 8.83 -3.39 -7.11
N ARG A 83 7.93 -4.38 -7.31
CA ARG A 83 7.00 -4.40 -8.44
C ARG A 83 6.07 -3.18 -8.43
N TYR A 84 5.52 -2.82 -7.27
CA TYR A 84 4.66 -1.64 -7.15
C TYR A 84 5.42 -0.35 -7.48
N ARG A 85 6.62 -0.18 -6.91
CA ARG A 85 7.48 0.98 -7.15
C ARG A 85 7.92 1.11 -8.61
N ALA A 86 8.12 -0.01 -9.31
CA ALA A 86 8.43 0.00 -10.74
C ALA A 86 7.28 0.53 -11.62
N HIS A 87 6.07 0.67 -11.07
CA HIS A 87 4.88 1.12 -11.80
C HIS A 87 4.28 2.42 -11.26
N TYR A 88 4.61 2.82 -10.05
CA TYR A 88 4.12 4.07 -9.45
C TYR A 88 5.27 4.86 -8.80
N GLN A 89 5.36 6.14 -9.16
CA GLN A 89 6.45 7.04 -8.80
C GLN A 89 6.09 8.04 -7.69
N GLY A 90 4.82 8.12 -7.27
CA GLY A 90 4.40 8.90 -6.11
C GLY A 90 4.65 8.18 -4.78
N ASN A 91 4.06 8.68 -3.70
CA ASN A 91 4.30 8.12 -2.36
C ASN A 91 3.61 6.76 -2.17
N ILE A 92 4.33 5.76 -1.64
CA ILE A 92 3.79 4.44 -1.30
C ILE A 92 3.84 4.24 0.22
N VAL A 93 2.68 4.01 0.82
CA VAL A 93 2.52 3.55 2.19
C VAL A 93 2.34 2.03 2.20
N ALA A 94 3.31 1.30 2.72
CA ALA A 94 3.24 -0.14 2.90
C ALA A 94 2.31 -0.52 4.06
N ASN A 95 1.60 -1.63 3.90
CA ASN A 95 0.72 -2.17 4.94
C ASN A 95 0.78 -3.69 5.00
N LEU A 96 0.25 -4.24 6.10
CA LEU A 96 0.07 -5.66 6.42
C LEU A 96 1.32 -6.37 6.98
N GLY A 97 1.26 -6.75 8.26
CA GLY A 97 2.21 -7.67 8.90
C GLY A 97 3.61 -7.11 9.12
N PHE A 98 3.76 -5.79 9.28
CA PHE A 98 5.04 -5.16 9.61
C PHE A 98 5.22 -5.07 11.13
N THR A 99 6.41 -5.44 11.60
CA THR A 99 6.97 -5.00 12.89
C THR A 99 7.76 -3.71 12.69
N GLN A 100 8.24 -3.08 13.76
CA GLN A 100 9.15 -1.93 13.64
C GLN A 100 10.40 -2.28 12.82
N ALA A 101 11.02 -3.43 13.11
CA ALA A 101 12.23 -3.87 12.44
C ALA A 101 12.00 -4.07 10.93
N LEU A 102 10.96 -4.83 10.56
CA LEU A 102 10.61 -5.03 9.15
C LEU A 102 10.21 -3.72 8.46
N GLY A 103 9.59 -2.81 9.20
CA GLY A 103 9.21 -1.50 8.69
C GLY A 103 10.42 -0.62 8.37
N ASN A 104 11.41 -0.59 9.26
CA ASN A 104 12.66 0.12 9.01
C ASN A 104 13.44 -0.51 7.84
N GLU A 105 13.52 -1.84 7.81
CA GLU A 105 14.23 -2.56 6.75
C GLU A 105 13.65 -2.26 5.35
N ILE A 106 12.32 -2.31 5.18
CA ILE A 106 11.72 -2.00 3.87
C ILE A 106 11.88 -0.53 3.47
N LEU A 107 11.93 0.40 4.45
CA LEU A 107 12.20 1.81 4.20
C LEU A 107 13.65 2.02 3.74
N ASP A 108 14.61 1.31 4.33
CA ASP A 108 16.03 1.37 3.95
C ASP A 108 16.27 0.91 2.50
N HIS A 109 15.39 0.06 1.95
CA HIS A 109 15.41 -0.32 0.54
C HIS A 109 14.94 0.79 -0.42
N GLY A 110 14.33 1.87 0.06
CA GLY A 110 13.87 3.00 -0.76
C GLY A 110 12.74 2.67 -1.73
N ILE A 111 12.03 1.55 -1.51
CA ILE A 111 10.93 1.09 -2.37
C ILE A 111 9.55 1.49 -1.84
N VAL A 112 9.47 2.00 -0.62
CA VAL A 112 8.27 2.54 0.04
C VAL A 112 8.64 3.80 0.82
N ASP A 113 7.69 4.71 1.02
CA ASP A 113 7.94 6.01 1.65
C ASP A 113 7.43 6.07 3.09
N ALA A 114 6.52 5.17 3.45
CA ALA A 114 6.03 5.00 4.82
C ALA A 114 5.53 3.58 5.06
N VAL A 115 5.36 3.23 6.33
CA VAL A 115 4.75 1.97 6.78
C VAL A 115 3.60 2.27 7.72
N SER A 116 2.48 1.58 7.52
CA SER A 116 1.27 1.72 8.33
C SER A 116 1.04 0.50 9.22
N PHE A 117 0.67 0.76 10.46
CA PHE A 117 0.44 -0.26 11.49
C PHE A 117 -1.03 -0.25 11.91
N GLY A 118 -1.68 -1.44 11.91
CA GLY A 118 -3.07 -1.63 12.30
C GLY A 118 -3.18 -2.18 13.72
N ALA A 119 -3.13 -3.52 13.86
CA ALA A 119 -3.22 -4.22 15.14
C ALA A 119 -2.24 -3.69 16.22
N PRO A 120 -0.95 -3.40 15.91
CA PRO A 120 -0.05 -2.82 16.90
C PRO A 120 -0.54 -1.47 17.46
N PHE A 121 -1.18 -0.64 16.64
CA PHE A 121 -1.71 0.67 17.05
C PHE A 121 -3.00 0.56 17.87
N ILE A 122 -3.79 -0.51 17.66
CA ILE A 122 -4.98 -0.80 18.48
C ILE A 122 -4.56 -1.15 19.90
N ALA A 123 -3.59 -2.05 20.05
CA ALA A 123 -3.08 -2.48 21.35
C ALA A 123 -2.22 -1.41 22.05
N ASN A 124 -1.57 -0.54 21.28
CA ASN A 124 -0.62 0.46 21.78
C ASN A 124 -0.99 1.86 21.25
N PRO A 125 -1.80 2.65 21.97
CA PRO A 125 -2.18 4.00 21.52
C PRO A 125 -0.98 4.96 21.41
N ASP A 126 0.10 4.66 22.12
CA ASP A 126 1.40 5.34 22.13
C ASP A 126 2.46 4.62 21.27
N LEU A 127 2.06 3.82 20.27
CA LEU A 127 2.96 2.98 19.46
C LEU A 127 4.19 3.72 18.94
N VAL A 128 4.02 4.95 18.45
CA VAL A 128 5.11 5.76 17.89
C VAL A 128 6.18 6.05 18.94
N GLU A 129 5.78 6.43 20.15
CA GLU A 129 6.72 6.68 21.25
C GLU A 129 7.40 5.38 21.68
N ARG A 130 6.65 4.27 21.72
CA ARG A 130 7.23 2.96 22.03
C ARG A 130 8.30 2.56 21.04
N PHE A 131 8.06 2.77 19.74
CA PHE A 131 9.05 2.55 18.70
C PHE A 131 10.26 3.48 18.86
N ALA A 132 10.05 4.77 19.11
CA ALA A 132 11.13 5.74 19.26
C ALA A 132 12.05 5.42 20.46
N GLN A 133 11.48 4.95 21.57
CA GLN A 133 12.21 4.66 22.81
C GLN A 133 12.58 3.18 22.99
N GLY A 134 12.19 2.30 22.05
CA GLY A 134 12.42 0.85 22.17
C GLY A 134 11.66 0.21 23.34
N HIS A 135 10.47 0.70 23.65
CA HIS A 135 9.62 0.12 24.68
C HIS A 135 8.93 -1.17 24.21
N PRO A 136 8.61 -2.09 25.13
CA PRO A 136 7.82 -3.27 24.81
C PRO A 136 6.42 -2.88 24.33
N LEU A 137 5.87 -3.67 23.41
CA LEU A 137 4.48 -3.56 22.97
C LEU A 137 3.59 -4.42 23.85
N ALA A 138 2.36 -3.97 24.06
CA ALA A 138 1.26 -4.83 24.48
C ALA A 138 0.89 -5.80 23.37
N ASP A 139 0.43 -6.99 23.76
CA ASP A 139 -0.07 -8.02 22.85
C ASP A 139 -1.35 -7.56 22.13
N ASP A 140 -1.50 -7.96 20.87
CA ASP A 140 -2.61 -7.64 19.98
C ASP A 140 -3.77 -8.65 20.00
#